data_AF-A0A183GBZ7-F1
#
_entry.id   AF-A0A183GBZ7-F1
#
_cell.length_a   1.000
_cell.length_b   1.000
_cell.length_c   1.000
_cell.angle_alpha   90.00
_cell.angle_beta   90.00
_cell.angle_gamma   90.00
#
_symmetry.space_group_name_H-M   'P 1'
#
loop_
_entity.id
_entity.type
_entity.pdbx_description
1 polymer ?
#
loop_
_entity_poly.entity_id
_entity_poly.type
_entity_poly.pdbx_seq_one_letter_code
_entity_poly.pdbx_strand_id
1 'polypeptide(L)'
;MLLWLVALLLPSLVWCEQKQKLLVFTVATENTDGLRRLLKSADTYDIKIQVLGMGDDWNGGDTRTSPGGGQKIRLLREALKPYQKETDTLILFVDAYDVVFTAGIDTIIDRLAYHFEGKRVVFSAEPYCWPDESLAVEYPVVDFGKR
;
A
#
# COMPACT_ATOMS: atom_id res chain seq x y z
N MET A 1 -10.59 -29.22 49.05
CA MET A 1 -10.41 -27.75 49.11
C MET A 1 -8.98 -27.30 48.75
N LEU A 2 -8.26 -28.03 47.87
CA LEU A 2 -6.89 -27.66 47.50
C LEU A 2 -6.56 -28.03 46.04
N LEU A 3 -7.46 -27.73 45.11
CA LEU A 3 -7.24 -27.89 43.66
C LEU A 3 -7.59 -26.61 42.86
N TRP A 4 -7.83 -25.49 43.54
CA TRP A 4 -8.27 -24.23 42.93
C TRP A 4 -7.21 -23.11 42.98
N LEU A 5 -5.94 -23.45 43.23
CA LEU A 5 -4.87 -22.46 43.41
C LEU A 5 -3.75 -22.50 42.36
N VAL A 6 -3.88 -23.30 41.30
CA VAL A 6 -2.86 -23.38 40.23
C VAL A 6 -3.23 -22.55 38.99
N ALA A 7 -4.45 -22.00 38.92
CA ALA A 7 -4.89 -21.23 37.76
C ALA A 7 -4.34 -19.79 37.67
N LEU A 8 -3.53 -19.34 38.63
CA LEU A 8 -2.97 -17.97 38.70
C LEU A 8 -1.53 -17.84 38.16
N LEU A 9 -0.99 -18.90 37.54
CA LEU A 9 0.36 -18.91 36.98
C LEU A 9 0.37 -19.28 35.49
N LEU A 10 -0.58 -18.79 34.72
CA LEU A 10 -0.33 -18.59 33.30
C LEU A 10 0.31 -17.22 33.17
N PRO A 11 1.63 -17.11 32.91
CA PRO A 11 2.20 -15.83 32.52
C PRO A 11 1.35 -15.37 31.34
N SER A 12 0.82 -14.15 31.48
CA SER A 12 0.22 -13.37 30.41
C SER A 12 0.75 -13.89 29.09
N LEU A 13 -0.11 -14.58 28.32
CA LEU A 13 0.17 -14.97 26.95
C LEU A 13 0.89 -13.77 26.36
N VAL A 14 2.20 -13.91 26.13
CA VAL A 14 2.94 -12.96 25.33
C VAL A 14 2.29 -13.14 23.98
N TRP A 15 1.24 -12.37 23.72
CA TRP A 15 0.76 -12.11 22.40
C TRP A 15 1.94 -11.40 21.74
N CYS A 16 2.84 -12.21 21.17
CA CYS A 16 3.76 -11.74 20.18
C CYS A 16 2.85 -11.27 19.05
N GLU A 17 2.51 -9.99 19.07
CA GLU A 17 1.75 -9.35 18.02
C GLU A 17 2.57 -9.60 16.76
N GLN A 18 2.11 -10.53 15.91
CA GLN A 18 2.81 -10.80 14.67
C GLN A 18 2.70 -9.54 13.83
N LYS A 19 3.76 -8.73 13.86
CA LYS A 19 3.86 -7.52 13.07
C LYS A 19 3.65 -7.91 11.61
N GLN A 20 2.50 -7.52 11.05
CA GLN A 20 2.17 -7.86 9.67
C GLN A 20 3.30 -7.38 8.76
N LYS A 21 3.77 -8.27 7.89
CA LYS A 21 4.83 -7.94 6.95
C LYS A 21 4.27 -6.98 5.89
N LEU A 22 4.82 -5.77 5.82
CA LEU A 22 4.46 -4.80 4.79
C LEU A 22 5.54 -4.72 3.72
N LEU A 23 5.16 -4.95 2.46
CA LEU A 23 6.00 -4.72 1.29
C LEU A 23 5.51 -3.47 0.56
N VAL A 24 6.41 -2.50 0.35
CA VAL A 24 6.10 -1.27 -0.37
C VAL A 24 6.77 -1.29 -1.74
N PHE A 25 5.98 -1.05 -2.79
CA PHE A 25 6.44 -0.98 -4.17
C PHE A 25 6.14 0.39 -4.77
N THR A 26 7.03 0.85 -5.64
CA THR A 26 6.80 2.00 -6.51
C THR A 26 7.41 1.74 -7.88
N VAL A 27 7.07 2.57 -8.87
CA VAL A 27 7.67 2.51 -10.22
C VAL A 27 8.31 3.85 -10.53
N ALA A 28 9.59 3.80 -10.88
CA ALA A 28 10.35 4.96 -11.36
C ALA A 28 11.40 4.48 -12.35
N THR A 29 11.41 5.10 -13.54
CA THR A 29 12.39 4.83 -14.60
C THR A 29 13.67 5.65 -14.42
N GLU A 30 13.60 6.77 -13.70
CA GLU A 30 14.70 7.70 -13.52
C GLU A 30 14.83 8.14 -12.05
N ASN A 31 16.05 8.55 -11.67
CA ASN A 31 16.33 9.10 -10.35
C ASN A 31 15.98 10.59 -10.25
N THR A 32 14.69 10.90 -10.32
CA THR A 32 14.18 12.27 -10.29
C THR A 32 14.23 12.87 -8.87
N ASP A 33 14.06 14.19 -8.76
CA ASP A 33 13.88 14.84 -7.46
C ASP A 33 12.65 14.32 -6.69
N GLY A 34 11.56 14.05 -7.40
CA GLY A 34 10.35 13.45 -6.85
C GLY A 34 10.61 12.09 -6.19
N LEU A 35 11.32 11.20 -6.89
CA LEU A 35 11.70 9.91 -6.33
C LEU A 35 12.60 10.07 -5.09
N ARG A 36 13.61 10.95 -5.17
CA ARG A 36 14.49 11.21 -4.01
C ARG A 36 13.71 11.71 -2.80
N ARG A 37 12.70 12.54 -3.01
CA ARG A 37 11.80 13.03 -1.95
C ARG A 37 10.93 11.91 -1.37
N LEU A 38 10.35 11.05 -2.21
CA LEU A 38 9.63 9.86 -1.75
C LEU A 38 10.53 8.99 -0.87
N LEU A 39 11.69 8.59 -1.39
CA LEU A 39 12.64 7.75 -0.66
C LEU A 39 13.09 8.39 0.65
N LYS A 40 13.34 9.71 0.66
CA LYS A 40 13.73 10.42 1.89
C LYS A 40 12.62 10.45 2.94
N SER A 41 11.38 10.68 2.51
CA SER A 41 10.23 10.65 3.43
C SER A 41 10.00 9.24 4.00
N ALA A 42 10.20 8.20 3.20
CA ALA A 42 10.08 6.81 3.62
C ALA A 42 11.17 6.40 4.62
N ASP A 43 12.42 6.79 4.35
CA ASP A 43 13.58 6.60 5.23
C ASP A 43 13.36 7.22 6.62
N THR A 44 12.65 8.35 6.69
CA THR A 44 12.30 9.01 7.97
C THR A 44 11.43 8.13 8.88
N TYR A 45 10.74 7.14 8.31
CA TYR A 45 9.87 6.20 9.01
C TYR A 45 10.32 4.74 8.90
N ASP A 46 11.60 4.51 8.53
CA ASP A 46 12.16 3.16 8.33
C ASP A 46 11.40 2.30 7.29
N ILE A 47 10.74 2.96 6.32
CA ILE A 47 10.00 2.28 5.26
C ILE A 47 10.94 1.95 4.10
N LYS A 48 11.14 0.65 3.84
CA LYS A 48 11.89 0.18 2.68
C LYS A 48 10.98 0.07 1.46
N ILE A 49 11.30 0.83 0.42
CA ILE A 49 10.58 0.84 -0.85
C ILE A 49 11.34 0.03 -1.90
N GLN A 50 10.64 -0.86 -2.58
CA GLN A 50 11.13 -1.54 -3.79
C GLN A 50 10.81 -0.67 -5.02
N VAL A 51 11.83 -0.06 -5.61
CA VAL A 51 11.70 0.76 -6.82
C VAL A 51 11.82 -0.14 -8.05
N LEU A 52 10.74 -0.22 -8.83
CA LEU A 52 10.67 -1.03 -10.04
C LEU A 52 10.94 -0.18 -11.28
N GLY A 53 11.62 -0.77 -12.27
CA GLY A 53 11.84 -0.16 -13.59
C GLY A 53 12.97 0.87 -13.67
N MET A 54 13.80 1.00 -12.63
CA MET A 54 14.91 1.96 -12.62
C MET A 54 15.89 1.70 -13.78
N GLY A 55 16.11 2.71 -14.63
CA GLY A 55 16.95 2.62 -15.81
C GLY A 55 16.26 2.04 -17.05
N ASP A 56 15.02 1.58 -16.96
CA ASP A 56 14.23 1.16 -18.11
C ASP A 56 13.65 2.36 -18.87
N ASP A 57 13.41 2.21 -20.16
CA ASP A 57 12.68 3.20 -20.94
C ASP A 57 11.20 3.28 -20.50
N TRP A 58 10.70 4.52 -20.36
CA TRP A 58 9.29 4.76 -20.13
C TRP A 58 8.49 4.65 -21.44
N ASN A 59 7.63 3.64 -21.49
CA ASN A 59 6.73 3.30 -22.60
C ASN A 59 5.25 3.41 -22.17
N GLY A 60 4.96 4.12 -21.08
CA GLY A 60 3.61 4.27 -20.54
C GLY A 60 2.80 5.43 -21.14
N GLY A 61 3.35 6.15 -22.13
CA GLY A 61 2.73 7.36 -22.71
C GLY A 61 2.91 8.61 -21.84
N ASP A 62 2.42 9.76 -22.31
CA ASP A 62 2.42 11.00 -21.52
C ASP A 62 1.19 11.04 -20.59
N THR A 63 1.40 10.55 -19.36
CA THR A 63 0.35 10.46 -18.34
C THR A 63 -0.08 11.82 -17.78
N ARG A 64 0.59 12.91 -18.15
CA ARG A 64 0.18 14.27 -17.74
C ARG A 64 -0.94 14.81 -18.61
N THR A 65 -1.07 14.30 -19.83
CA THR A 65 -1.97 14.85 -20.85
C THR A 65 -2.98 13.83 -21.35
N SER A 66 -2.75 12.53 -21.14
CA SER A 66 -3.59 11.47 -21.68
C SER A 66 -3.58 10.21 -20.79
N PRO A 67 -4.57 9.31 -20.96
CA PRO A 67 -4.54 8.01 -20.30
C PRO A 67 -3.30 7.18 -20.66
N GLY A 68 -2.73 6.51 -19.66
CA GLY A 68 -1.50 5.75 -19.81
C GLY A 68 -1.04 5.06 -18.52
N GLY A 69 0.25 4.76 -18.44
CA GLY A 69 0.86 4.21 -17.23
C GLY A 69 0.72 2.70 -17.03
N GLY A 70 0.18 1.97 -18.01
CA GLY A 70 0.02 0.51 -17.96
C GLY A 70 1.33 -0.27 -17.72
N GLN A 71 2.48 0.33 -18.07
CA GLN A 71 3.80 -0.21 -17.72
C GLN A 71 3.96 -0.43 -16.21
N LYS A 72 3.40 0.45 -15.37
CA LYS A 72 3.43 0.30 -13.90
C LYS A 72 2.78 -1.00 -13.46
N ILE A 73 1.59 -1.29 -14.01
CA ILE A 73 0.84 -2.50 -13.69
C ILE A 73 1.56 -3.75 -14.17
N ARG A 74 2.17 -3.70 -15.37
CA ARG A 74 2.98 -4.82 -15.88
C ARG A 74 4.17 -5.10 -14.95
N LEU A 75 4.92 -4.08 -14.56
CA LEU A 75 6.09 -4.23 -13.67
C LEU A 75 5.67 -4.75 -12.29
N LEU A 76 4.62 -4.17 -11.71
CA LEU A 76 4.09 -4.61 -10.41
C LEU A 76 3.64 -6.08 -10.47
N ARG A 77 2.89 -6.47 -11.50
CA ARG A 77 2.43 -7.87 -11.68
C ARG A 77 3.60 -8.86 -11.67
N GLU A 78 4.69 -8.53 -12.35
CA GLU A 78 5.89 -9.39 -12.37
C GLU A 78 6.58 -9.43 -11.00
N ALA A 79 6.72 -8.28 -10.33
CA ALA A 79 7.30 -8.19 -9.00
C ALA A 79 6.47 -8.94 -7.93
N LEU A 80 5.16 -9.07 -8.13
CA LEU A 80 4.27 -9.77 -7.20
C LEU A 80 4.25 -11.30 -7.35
N LYS A 81 4.83 -11.86 -8.43
CA LYS A 81 4.83 -13.31 -8.66
C LYS A 81 5.39 -14.14 -7.50
N PRO A 82 6.49 -13.76 -6.81
CA PRO A 82 7.00 -14.53 -5.68
C PRO A 82 6.05 -14.58 -4.48
N TYR A 83 5.15 -13.60 -4.35
CA TYR A 83 4.29 -13.43 -3.17
C TYR A 83 2.88 -14.03 -3.34
N GLN A 84 2.59 -14.71 -4.46
CA GLN A 84 1.25 -15.24 -4.79
C GLN A 84 0.65 -16.18 -3.74
N LYS A 85 1.48 -16.84 -2.93
CA LYS A 85 1.05 -17.80 -1.90
C LYS A 85 1.12 -17.22 -0.48
N GLU A 86 1.63 -15.99 -0.31
CA GLU A 86 1.69 -15.34 1.00
C GLU A 86 0.29 -14.90 1.41
N THR A 87 -0.06 -15.15 2.68
CA THR A 87 -1.40 -14.85 3.23
C THR A 87 -1.36 -13.86 4.39
N ASP A 88 -0.16 -13.59 4.90
CA ASP A 88 0.17 -12.75 6.07
C ASP A 88 0.99 -11.51 5.68
N THR A 89 0.99 -11.15 4.40
CA THR A 89 1.76 -10.04 3.85
C THR A 89 0.86 -8.99 3.23
N LEU A 90 1.02 -7.76 3.69
CA LEU A 90 0.39 -6.58 3.12
C LEU A 90 1.28 -6.01 2.02
N ILE A 91 0.66 -5.65 0.89
CA ILE A 91 1.32 -4.98 -0.23
C ILE A 91 0.77 -3.56 -0.32
N LEU A 92 1.66 -2.58 -0.27
CA LEU A 92 1.34 -1.18 -0.56
C LEU A 92 2.03 -0.78 -1.86
N PHE A 93 1.24 -0.29 -2.82
CA PHE A 93 1.76 0.33 -4.02
C PHE A 93 1.49 1.84 -3.97
N VAL A 94 2.52 2.63 -4.28
CA VAL A 94 2.41 4.09 -4.42
C VAL A 94 3.12 4.56 -5.69
N ASP A 95 2.64 5.66 -6.25
CA ASP A 95 3.38 6.39 -7.28
C ASP A 95 4.66 7.00 -6.73
N ALA A 96 5.58 7.37 -7.61
CA ALA A 96 6.93 7.79 -7.23
C ALA A 96 7.08 9.30 -7.14
N TYR A 97 6.85 10.00 -8.25
CA TYR A 97 7.40 11.34 -8.47
C TYR A 97 6.67 12.46 -7.72
N ASP A 98 5.46 12.19 -7.24
CA ASP A 98 4.55 13.15 -6.60
C ASP A 98 3.98 12.66 -5.26
N VAL A 99 4.59 11.63 -4.66
CA VAL A 99 4.15 11.04 -3.38
C VAL A 99 5.19 11.25 -2.28
N VAL A 100 4.73 11.38 -1.03
CA VAL A 100 5.56 11.35 0.18
C VAL A 100 4.85 10.56 1.29
N PHE A 101 5.64 9.93 2.17
CA PHE A 101 5.15 9.33 3.41
C PHE A 101 5.07 10.38 4.52
N THR A 102 3.99 10.33 5.30
CA THR A 102 3.72 11.25 6.43
C THR A 102 3.48 10.52 7.75
N ALA A 103 3.61 9.19 7.74
CA ALA A 103 3.46 8.32 8.90
C ALA A 103 4.23 7.01 8.68
N GLY A 104 4.53 6.30 9.77
CA GLY A 104 5.22 5.02 9.74
C GLY A 104 4.30 3.81 9.52
N ILE A 105 4.94 2.65 9.37
CA ILE A 105 4.29 1.36 9.05
C ILE A 105 3.17 1.03 10.04
N ASP A 106 3.41 1.20 11.34
CA ASP A 106 2.45 0.83 12.37
C ASP A 106 1.16 1.65 12.23
N THR A 107 1.26 2.98 12.03
CA THR A 107 0.10 3.84 11.78
C THR A 107 -0.65 3.48 10.49
N ILE A 108 0.07 3.06 9.43
CA ILE A 108 -0.55 2.65 8.17
C ILE A 108 -1.36 1.37 8.36
N ILE A 109 -0.78 0.37 9.03
CA ILE A 109 -1.42 -0.92 9.32
C ILE A 109 -2.61 -0.72 10.25
N ASP A 110 -2.46 0.07 11.31
CA ASP A 110 -3.52 0.37 12.28
C ASP A 110 -4.72 1.03 11.60
N ARG A 111 -4.48 2.03 10.74
CA ARG A 111 -5.56 2.70 9.99
C ARG A 111 -6.22 1.75 9.00
N LEU A 112 -5.45 0.88 8.34
CA LEU A 112 -6.02 -0.12 7.45
C LEU A 112 -6.92 -1.09 8.21
N ALA A 113 -6.43 -1.64 9.32
CA ALA A 113 -7.17 -2.58 10.16
C ALA A 113 -8.43 -1.93 10.77
N TYR A 114 -8.31 -0.70 11.28
CA TYR A 114 -9.41 0.00 11.95
C TYR A 114 -10.51 0.46 10.98
N HIS A 115 -10.16 1.01 9.81
CA HIS A 115 -11.14 1.58 8.89
C HIS A 115 -11.63 0.60 7.82
N PHE A 116 -10.87 -0.45 7.53
CA PHE A 116 -11.13 -1.34 6.40
C PHE A 116 -11.07 -2.82 6.80
N GLU A 117 -11.53 -3.14 8.02
CA GLU A 117 -11.62 -4.51 8.52
C GLU A 117 -12.35 -5.43 7.51
N GLY A 118 -11.78 -6.61 7.27
CA GLY A 118 -12.32 -7.60 6.33
C GLY A 118 -12.15 -7.26 4.84
N LYS A 119 -11.58 -6.10 4.48
CA LYS A 119 -11.26 -5.76 3.08
C LYS A 119 -9.90 -6.35 2.70
N ARG A 120 -9.85 -7.02 1.56
CA ARG A 120 -8.63 -7.65 1.04
C ARG A 120 -7.78 -6.68 0.19
N VAL A 121 -8.43 -5.69 -0.41
CA VAL A 121 -7.80 -4.68 -1.28
C VAL A 121 -8.51 -3.35 -1.02
N VAL A 122 -7.73 -2.29 -0.87
CA VAL A 122 -8.23 -0.92 -0.70
C VAL A 122 -7.52 -0.05 -1.72
N PHE A 123 -8.28 0.71 -2.49
CA PHE A 123 -7.77 1.72 -3.42
C PHE A 123 -7.90 3.11 -2.80
N SER A 124 -7.01 4.04 -3.17
CA SER A 124 -7.22 5.46 -2.90
C SER A 124 -8.46 5.95 -3.63
N ALA A 125 -9.13 6.96 -3.07
CA ALA A 125 -10.29 7.59 -3.68
C ALA A 125 -10.01 9.04 -4.06
N GLU A 126 -10.58 9.50 -5.16
CA GLU A 126 -10.49 10.86 -5.68
C GLU A 126 -11.91 11.36 -6.07
N PRO A 127 -12.14 12.66 -6.26
CA PRO A 127 -13.48 13.18 -6.56
C PRO A 127 -13.90 13.08 -8.03
N TYR A 128 -13.04 12.59 -8.92
CA TYR A 128 -13.29 12.58 -10.37
C TYR A 128 -13.33 11.15 -10.91
N CYS A 129 -14.37 10.83 -11.69
CA CYS A 129 -14.44 9.57 -12.41
C CYS A 129 -13.69 9.71 -13.73
N TRP A 130 -12.42 9.31 -13.71
CA TRP A 130 -11.53 9.38 -14.87
C TRP A 130 -11.04 7.96 -15.22
N PRO A 131 -10.78 7.62 -16.50
CA PRO A 131 -10.86 8.47 -17.69
C PRO A 131 -12.25 8.54 -18.35
N ASP A 132 -13.17 7.66 -17.95
CA ASP A 132 -14.51 7.57 -18.53
C ASP A 132 -15.55 7.95 -17.48
N GLU A 133 -15.98 9.21 -17.52
CA GLU A 133 -16.97 9.78 -16.60
C GLU A 133 -18.32 9.05 -16.65
N SER A 134 -18.64 8.37 -17.75
CA SER A 134 -19.91 7.65 -17.89
C SER A 134 -20.02 6.48 -16.90
N LEU A 135 -18.89 5.96 -16.39
CA LEU A 135 -18.85 4.88 -15.41
C LEU A 135 -19.19 5.35 -13.98
N ALA A 136 -19.28 6.65 -13.72
CA ALA A 136 -19.56 7.19 -12.38
C ALA A 136 -20.86 6.62 -11.77
N VAL A 137 -21.85 6.29 -12.61
CA VAL A 137 -23.13 5.71 -12.19
C VAL A 137 -22.98 4.28 -11.65
N GLU A 138 -21.94 3.55 -12.04
CA GLU A 138 -21.68 2.16 -11.63
C GLU A 138 -20.99 2.09 -10.26
N TYR A 139 -20.35 3.17 -9.80
CA TYR A 139 -19.75 3.22 -8.47
C TYR A 139 -20.82 3.27 -7.38
N PRO A 140 -20.64 2.59 -6.22
CA PRO A 140 -21.57 2.70 -5.10
C PRO A 140 -21.78 4.16 -4.67
N VAL A 141 -23.01 4.49 -4.28
CA VAL A 141 -23.30 5.80 -3.67
C VAL A 141 -22.64 5.86 -2.30
N VAL A 142 -21.99 6.98 -2.00
CA VAL A 142 -21.35 7.25 -0.71
C VAL A 142 -21.96 8.52 -0.12
N ASP A 143 -22.31 8.46 1.16
CA ASP A 143 -22.94 9.60 1.86
C ASP A 143 -21.91 10.69 2.22
N PHE A 144 -20.68 10.27 2.55
CA PHE A 144 -19.58 11.15 2.90
C PHE A 144 -18.26 10.58 2.38
N GLY A 145 -17.45 11.42 1.73
CA GLY A 145 -16.13 11.04 1.22
C GLY A 145 -15.95 11.37 -0.26
N LYS A 146 -15.00 10.67 -0.89
CA LYS A 146 -14.71 10.77 -2.32
C LYS A 146 -15.35 9.61 -3.05
N ARG A 147 -15.77 9.86 -4.30
CA ARG A 147 -16.42 8.91 -5.19
C ARG A 147 -15.90 9.14 -6.59
#